data_AF-A0A945K9L9-F1
#
_entry.id   AF-A0A945K9L9-F1
#
_cell.length_a   1.000
_cell.length_b   1.000
_cell.length_c   1.000
_cell.angle_alpha   90.00
_cell.angle_beta   90.00
_cell.angle_gamma   90.00
#
_symmetry.space_group_name_H-M   'P 1'
#
loop_
_entity.id
_entity.type
_entity.pdbx_description
1 polymer ?
#
loop_
_entity_poly.entity_id
_entity_poly.type
_entity_poly.pdbx_seq_one_letter_code
_entity_poly.pdbx_strand_id
1 'polypeptide(L)' 'GVEFVIEPYLRFEGRQGEQATLFVRDPSNNYLEFKAFRDIEMLFDKDLESY' A
#
# COMPACT_ATOMS: atom_id res chain seq x y z
N GLY A 1 1.28 -14.39 15.59
CA GLY A 1 1.38 -13.28 14.64
C GLY A 1 0.92 -13.75 13.28
N VAL A 2 0.79 -12.85 12.31
CA VAL A 2 0.53 -13.18 10.90
C VAL A 2 1.85 -12.99 10.14
N GLU A 3 2.20 -13.92 9.25
CA GLU A 3 3.39 -13.80 8.41
C GLU A 3 3.15 -12.83 7.24
N PHE A 4 4.15 -11.99 6.96
CA PHE A 4 4.12 -11.13 5.80
C PHE A 4 4.48 -11.92 4.54
N VAL A 5 3.68 -11.74 3.49
CA VAL A 5 4.04 -12.15 2.14
C VAL A 5 4.98 -11.11 1.52
N ILE A 6 4.70 -9.83 1.80
CA ILE A 6 5.58 -8.71 1.51
C ILE A 6 5.63 -7.86 2.79
N GLU A 7 6.83 -7.68 3.32
CA GLU A 7 7.06 -6.83 4.50
C GLU A 7 6.71 -5.36 4.21
N PRO A 8 6.41 -4.55 5.24
CA PRO A 8 6.10 -3.14 5.07
C PRO A 8 7.21 -2.37 4.34
N TYR A 9 6.86 -1.64 3.28
CA TYR A 9 7.78 -0.75 2.57
C TYR A 9 7.06 0.47 1.98
N LEU A 10 7.84 1.51 1.66
CA LEU A 10 7.34 2.72 0.99
C LEU A 10 7.31 2.53 -0.52
N ARG A 11 6.19 2.92 -1.13
CA ARG A 11 6.04 3.11 -2.57
C ARG A 11 5.95 4.59 -2.87
N PHE A 12 6.54 4.99 -3.98
CA PHE A 12 6.51 6.38 -4.46
C PHE A 12 7.11 7.38 -3.45
N GLU A 13 8.21 6.99 -2.80
CA GLU A 13 8.87 7.82 -1.78
C GLU A 13 9.20 9.22 -2.33
N GLY A 14 8.79 10.25 -1.58
CA GLY A 14 8.97 11.66 -1.93
C GLY A 14 7.97 12.22 -2.93
N ARG A 15 7.05 11.40 -3.47
CA ARG A 15 6.01 11.83 -4.41
C ARG A 15 4.68 12.05 -3.70
N GLN A 16 3.73 12.70 -4.38
CA GLN A 16 2.43 13.00 -3.80
C GLN A 16 1.67 11.71 -3.44
N GLY A 17 1.73 10.69 -4.31
CA GLY A 17 1.16 9.35 -4.09
C GLY A 17 1.95 8.43 -3.15
N GLU A 18 2.86 8.96 -2.31
CA GLU A 18 3.63 8.17 -1.34
C GLU A 18 2.70 7.35 -0.42
N GLN A 19 2.97 6.05 -0.35
CA GLN A 19 2.20 5.13 0.48
C GLN A 19 3.10 4.06 1.10
N ALA A 20 2.81 3.68 2.34
CA ALA A 20 3.31 2.44 2.92
C ALA A 20 2.37 1.29 2.52
N THR A 21 2.94 0.15 2.12
CA THR A 21 2.15 -1.04 1.82
C THR A 21 2.77 -2.31 2.41
N LEU A 22 1.93 -3.28 2.75
CA LEU A 22 2.31 -4.64 3.15
C LEU A 22 1.29 -5.65 2.63
N PHE A 23 1.70 -6.91 2.58
CA PHE A 23 0.82 -8.01 2.19
C PHE A 23 0.85 -9.14 3.21
N VAL A 24 -0.30 -9.72 3.48
CA VAL A 24 -0.45 -10.95 4.26
C VAL A 24 -1.34 -11.92 3.51
N ARG A 25 -1.21 -13.22 3.82
CA ARG A 25 -2.10 -14.26 3.29
C ARG A 25 -3.07 -14.70 4.38
N ASP A 26 -4.36 -14.67 4.09
CA ASP A 26 -5.40 -15.18 5.00
C ASP A 26 -5.50 -16.72 4.95
N PRO A 27 -6.26 -17.37 5.86
CA PRO A 27 -6.44 -18.83 5.85
C PRO A 27 -7.15 -19.40 4.61
N SER A 28 -7.84 -18.56 3.85
CA SER A 28 -8.53 -18.91 2.60
C SER A 28 -7.63 -18.75 1.37
N ASN A 29 -6.33 -18.46 1.57
CA ASN A 29 -5.34 -18.15 0.54
C ASN A 29 -5.60 -16.86 -0.25
N ASN A 30 -6.34 -15.89 0.31
CA ASN A 30 -6.41 -14.54 -0.25
C ASN A 30 -5.18 -13.72 0.15
N TYR A 31 -4.68 -12.91 -0.77
CA TYR A 31 -3.63 -11.94 -0.50
C TYR A 31 -4.28 -10.59 -0.18
N LEU A 32 -4.12 -10.14 1.06
CA LEU A 32 -4.66 -8.89 1.54
C LEU A 32 -3.55 -7.85 1.54
N GLU A 33 -3.75 -6.77 0.79
CA GLU A 33 -2.89 -5.59 0.82
C GLU A 33 -3.44 -4.62 1.86
N PHE A 34 -2.55 -4.11 2.72
CA PHE A 34 -2.85 -3.00 3.61
C PHE A 34 -2.02 -1.81 3.18
N LYS A 35 -2.69 -0.67 2.98
CA LYS A 35 -2.06 0.57 2.52
C LYS A 35 -2.29 1.68 3.53
N ALA A 36 -1.28 2.53 3.70
CA ALA A 36 -1.40 3.83 4.34
C ALA A 36 -0.86 4.89 3.40
N PHE A 37 -1.64 5.92 3.14
CA PHE A 37 -1.26 7.03 2.27
C PHE A 37 -0.72 8.17 3.13
N ARG A 38 0.36 8.81 2.67
CA ARG A 38 0.86 10.04 3.32
C ARG A 38 -0.17 11.17 3.20
N ASP A 39 -0.79 11.27 2.03
CA ASP A 39 -1.86 12.21 1.72
C ASP A 39 -3.13 11.43 1.34
N ILE A 40 -4.21 11.63 2.11
CA ILE A 40 -5.47 10.89 1.92
C ILE A 40 -6.22 11.31 0.66
N GLU A 41 -5.96 12.51 0.13
CA GLU A 41 -6.58 12.96 -1.13
C GLU A 41 -6.17 12.05 -2.30
N MET A 42 -4.98 11.43 -2.20
CA MET A 42 -4.43 10.50 -3.19
C MET A 42 -5.14 9.15 -3.25
N LEU A 43 -6.01 8.81 -2.28
CA LEU A 43 -6.67 7.51 -2.21
C LEU A 43 -7.54 7.21 -3.45
N PHE A 44 -8.15 8.25 -4.02
CA PHE A 44 -9.04 8.15 -5.18
C PHE A 44 -8.64 9.08 -6.32
N ASP A 45 -7.42 9.63 -6.26
CA ASP A 45 -6.89 10.47 -7.32
C ASP A 45 -6.75 9.65 -8.61
N LYS A 46 -7.07 10.31 -9.74
CA LYS A 46 -7.15 9.71 -11.07
C LYS A 46 -5.94 10.06 -11.93
N ASP A 47 -5.14 11.02 -11.52
CA ASP A 47 -3.93 11.40 -12.23
C ASP A 47 -2.84 10.34 -11.97
N LEU A 48 -2.49 9.58 -13.01
CA LEU A 48 -1.48 8.54 -12.91
C LEU A 48 -0.06 9.11 -12.77
N GLU A 49 0.16 10.39 -13.07
CA GLU A 49 1.45 11.08 -12.92
C GLU A 49 1.71 11.54 -11.48
N SER A 50 0.67 11.55 -10.64
CA SER A 50 0.74 11.93 -9.24
C SER A 50 1.38 10.86 -8.32
N TYR A 51 1.50 9.62 -8.82
CA TYR A 51 2.13 8.46 -8.17
C TYR A 51 3.60 8.34 -8.53
#